data_AF-A0AAV1JPM0-F1
#
_entry.id   AF-A0AAV1JPM0-F1
#
_cell.length_a   1.000
_cell.length_b   1.000
_cell.length_c   1.000
_cell.angle_alpha   90.00
_cell.angle_beta   90.00
_cell.angle_gamma   90.00
#
_symmetry.space_group_name_H-M   'P 1'
#
loop_
_entity.id
_entity.type
_entity.pdbx_description
1 polymer ?
#
loop_
_entity_poly.entity_id
_entity_poly.type
_entity_poly.pdbx_seq_one_letter_code
_entity_poly.pdbx_strand_id
1 'polypeptide(L)'
;MAMSYLSENQAPRDFRVSSTESDGHYTKCPLCYTVKRNFYCADCVRNGNFVHSSLPYSDRFSEKQAKLMRVKINRQHILDRCDKLLAPKLKKDILITETKQSQDQLNLLRLAIEQRKSRVGILKQELNELVNSNEELRSKLPKYQKRVSSLGHHAQLQHVEVQKKISAYNEQAQALAELRRSRIRQLNRYIFPVYISYDSSDSIEDLEFVGGDEEQEPPRRPQLHIVAPFVEIDGDYSHIQAWVSGNKEACNSCTGSTNPAHRTAAALGLCAQLTALLAWTLDVRLPHAIQLSECAEMSRWRSLARRVRICGGAMCARADIPAESSSRGLAALHALALAAAADEPALGRVESWCNSESVSAQWEEVWSAEERCGGDTTGTEGGDVDDAEPPEHLHWPDTAQLEEMSSTPPAAPSLVTSAAASIASIWRGWNK
;
A
#
# COMPACT_ATOMS: atom_id res chain seq x y z
N MET A 1 -15.49 -40.76 67.86
CA MET A 1 -15.19 -42.20 67.68
C MET A 1 -13.97 -42.54 68.51
N ALA A 2 -14.17 -43.20 69.64
CA ALA A 2 -13.16 -43.98 70.35
C ALA A 2 -13.92 -45.21 70.86
N MET A 3 -13.91 -46.27 70.05
CA MET A 3 -14.66 -47.50 70.32
C MET A 3 -13.83 -48.38 71.24
N SER A 4 -14.25 -48.50 72.50
CA SER A 4 -13.75 -49.54 73.40
C SER A 4 -14.34 -50.88 72.97
N TYR A 5 -13.51 -51.69 72.32
CA TYR A 5 -13.78 -53.10 72.11
C TYR A 5 -13.71 -53.83 73.46
N LEU A 6 -14.86 -54.01 74.11
CA LEU A 6 -15.06 -55.08 75.07
C LEU A 6 -16.17 -55.97 74.51
N SER A 7 -15.76 -56.98 73.77
CA SER A 7 -16.61 -58.11 73.39
C SER A 7 -17.13 -58.78 74.68
N GLU A 8 -18.41 -58.54 75.01
CA GLU A 8 -19.11 -58.94 76.24
C GLU A 8 -19.15 -60.46 76.55
N ASN A 9 -18.50 -61.33 75.77
CA ASN A 9 -18.66 -62.78 75.84
C ASN A 9 -17.38 -63.61 76.01
N GLN A 10 -16.25 -63.03 76.45
CA GLN A 10 -15.03 -63.81 76.72
C GLN A 10 -14.59 -63.68 78.17
N ALA A 11 -14.67 -64.79 78.92
CA ALA A 11 -14.12 -64.86 80.26
C ALA A 11 -12.57 -64.81 80.19
N PRO A 12 -11.89 -64.07 81.09
CA PRO A 12 -10.43 -64.05 81.17
C PRO A 12 -9.89 -65.47 81.36
N ARG A 13 -9.01 -65.94 80.46
CA ARG A 13 -8.58 -67.35 80.41
C ARG A 13 -7.43 -67.72 81.34
N ASP A 14 -6.79 -66.78 82.03
CA ASP A 14 -5.64 -67.09 82.89
C ASP A 14 -5.85 -66.61 84.33
N PHE A 15 -6.41 -67.48 85.16
CA PHE A 15 -6.14 -67.43 86.60
C PHE A 15 -4.82 -68.17 86.83
N ARG A 16 -3.72 -67.43 87.05
CA ARG A 16 -2.52 -68.01 87.67
C ARG A 16 -2.82 -68.26 89.14
N VAL A 17 -3.41 -69.42 89.42
CA VAL A 17 -3.54 -69.92 90.79
C VAL A 17 -2.17 -70.47 91.18
N SER A 18 -1.40 -69.67 91.91
CA SER A 18 -0.18 -70.13 92.57
C SER A 18 -0.51 -71.33 93.44
N SER A 19 -0.10 -72.51 92.98
CA SER A 19 -0.17 -73.76 93.73
C SER A 19 1.08 -73.82 94.60
N THR A 20 0.98 -73.43 95.86
CA THR A 20 1.95 -73.82 96.89
C THR A 20 1.29 -74.87 97.78
N GLU A 21 1.83 -76.07 97.69
CA GLU A 21 1.46 -77.23 98.47
C GLU A 21 1.74 -76.99 99.96
N SER A 22 0.73 -77.13 100.80
CA SER A 22 0.92 -77.56 102.20
C SER A 22 -0.35 -78.20 102.75
N ASP A 23 -0.16 -79.41 103.25
CA ASP A 23 -0.97 -80.20 104.19
C ASP A 23 -2.50 -80.01 104.24
N GLY A 24 -3.17 -81.02 103.68
CA GLY A 24 -3.93 -81.94 104.53
C GLY A 24 -5.25 -81.46 105.15
N HIS A 25 -5.74 -80.27 104.86
CA HIS A 25 -7.08 -79.85 105.29
C HIS A 25 -8.05 -79.86 104.12
N TYR A 26 -8.71 -81.00 103.99
CA TYR A 26 -9.96 -81.18 103.26
C TYR A 26 -11.03 -80.19 103.77
N THR A 27 -11.01 -78.97 103.25
CA THR A 27 -12.03 -77.97 103.59
C THR A 27 -13.31 -78.33 102.83
N LYS A 28 -14.39 -78.53 103.58
CA LYS A 28 -15.72 -78.75 103.01
C LYS A 28 -16.11 -77.47 102.28
N CYS A 29 -16.54 -77.57 101.02
CA CYS A 29 -17.07 -76.42 100.31
C CYS A 29 -18.20 -75.82 101.16
N PRO A 30 -18.15 -74.53 101.54
CA PRO A 30 -19.11 -73.96 102.47
C PRO A 30 -20.54 -73.85 101.88
N LEU A 31 -20.72 -74.18 100.60
CA LEU A 31 -21.98 -74.03 99.87
C LEU A 31 -22.70 -75.35 99.59
N CYS A 32 -21.99 -76.47 99.51
CA CYS A 32 -22.57 -77.80 99.28
C CYS A 32 -21.95 -78.89 100.16
N TYR A 33 -21.02 -78.51 101.04
CA TYR A 33 -20.30 -79.37 101.99
C TYR A 33 -19.53 -80.55 101.40
N THR A 34 -19.41 -80.63 100.07
CA THR A 34 -18.54 -81.60 99.42
C THR A 34 -17.07 -81.26 99.67
N VAL A 35 -16.29 -82.25 100.06
CA VAL A 35 -14.89 -82.12 100.47
C VAL A 35 -13.99 -81.99 99.24
N LYS A 36 -13.32 -80.84 99.04
CA LYS A 36 -12.36 -80.64 97.93
C LYS A 36 -11.22 -79.69 98.35
N ARG A 37 -10.17 -79.61 97.53
CA ARG A 37 -8.91 -78.87 97.80
C ARG A 37 -9.03 -77.34 97.65
N ASN A 38 -10.08 -76.85 96.98
CA ASN A 38 -10.31 -75.43 96.68
C ASN A 38 -11.51 -74.89 97.49
N PHE A 39 -11.50 -73.59 97.83
CA PHE A 39 -12.52 -72.91 98.67
C PHE A 39 -13.97 -73.14 98.20
N TYR A 40 -14.21 -73.22 96.88
CA TYR A 40 -15.46 -73.67 96.27
C TYR A 40 -15.21 -74.88 95.36
N CYS A 41 -16.17 -75.81 95.27
CA CYS A 41 -16.06 -76.94 94.34
C CYS A 41 -16.30 -76.48 92.89
N ALA A 42 -15.68 -77.16 91.91
CA ALA A 42 -15.81 -76.84 90.47
C ALA A 42 -17.27 -76.84 89.99
N ASP A 43 -18.13 -77.65 90.60
CA ASP A 43 -19.55 -77.73 90.28
C ASP A 43 -20.32 -76.50 90.80
N CYS A 44 -20.02 -76.02 92.02
CA CYS A 44 -20.57 -74.75 92.54
C CYS A 44 -20.08 -73.54 91.73
N VAL A 45 -18.83 -73.53 91.25
CA VAL A 45 -18.30 -72.45 90.41
C VAL A 45 -18.95 -72.47 89.01
N ARG A 46 -19.04 -73.64 88.36
CA ARG A 46 -19.72 -73.79 87.05
C ARG A 46 -21.21 -73.44 87.12
N ASN A 47 -21.87 -73.78 88.22
CA ASN A 47 -23.28 -73.44 88.44
C ASN A 47 -23.48 -72.01 88.95
N GLY A 48 -22.41 -71.21 89.11
CA GLY A 48 -22.48 -69.82 89.56
C GLY A 48 -22.91 -69.64 91.03
N ASN A 49 -22.88 -70.71 91.83
CA ASN A 49 -23.20 -70.70 93.25
C ASN A 49 -21.96 -70.29 94.03
N PHE A 50 -21.53 -69.05 93.89
CA PHE A 50 -20.49 -68.43 94.71
C PHE A 50 -20.82 -66.96 94.92
N VAL A 51 -20.27 -66.40 96.00
CA VAL A 51 -20.52 -65.03 96.45
C VAL A 51 -19.19 -64.28 96.51
N HIS A 52 -19.22 -62.96 96.30
CA HIS A 52 -18.04 -62.12 96.39
C HIS A 52 -17.49 -62.14 97.82
N SER A 53 -16.18 -62.35 98.00
CA SER A 53 -15.55 -62.58 99.29
C SER A 53 -15.71 -61.43 100.30
N SER A 54 -15.87 -60.20 99.81
CA SER A 54 -16.07 -59.01 100.66
C SER A 54 -17.53 -58.71 101.02
N LEU A 55 -18.52 -59.44 100.48
CA LEU A 55 -19.95 -59.24 100.75
C LEU A 55 -20.69 -60.58 100.98
N PRO A 56 -20.63 -61.14 102.20
CA PRO A 56 -21.15 -62.47 102.52
C PRO A 56 -22.67 -62.62 102.32
N TYR A 57 -23.42 -61.52 102.30
CA TYR A 57 -24.88 -61.49 102.11
C TYR A 57 -25.31 -61.02 100.71
N SER A 58 -24.39 -60.95 99.73
CA SER A 58 -24.76 -60.55 98.36
C SER A 58 -25.28 -61.72 97.54
N ASP A 59 -26.13 -61.42 96.54
CA ASP A 59 -26.67 -62.43 95.62
C ASP A 59 -25.55 -63.29 95.00
N ARG A 60 -25.87 -64.57 94.78
CA ARG A 60 -24.98 -65.49 94.07
C ARG A 60 -24.75 -65.03 92.63
N PHE A 61 -23.61 -65.39 92.04
CA PHE A 61 -23.31 -65.03 90.65
C PHE A 61 -24.40 -65.48 89.66
N SER A 62 -24.93 -66.70 89.81
CA SER A 62 -26.04 -67.23 89.00
C SER A 62 -27.32 -66.38 89.13
N GLU A 63 -27.62 -65.88 90.32
CA GLU A 63 -28.77 -64.99 90.58
C GLU A 63 -28.55 -63.60 89.95
N LYS A 64 -27.33 -63.04 90.03
CA LYS A 64 -26.97 -61.79 89.34
C LYS A 64 -27.03 -61.93 87.82
N GLN A 65 -26.56 -63.05 87.27
CA GLN A 65 -26.66 -63.35 85.85
C GLN A 65 -28.13 -63.47 85.40
N ALA A 66 -28.98 -64.12 86.20
CA ALA A 66 -30.42 -64.19 85.94
C ALA A 66 -31.11 -62.81 86.06
N LYS A 67 -30.72 -61.97 87.03
CA LYS A 67 -31.19 -60.58 87.14
C LYS A 67 -30.75 -59.76 85.92
N LEU A 68 -29.50 -59.87 85.48
CA LEU A 68 -28.99 -59.20 84.28
C LEU A 68 -29.76 -59.62 83.02
N MET A 69 -30.00 -60.92 82.83
CA MET A 69 -30.77 -61.41 81.68
C MET A 69 -32.20 -60.87 81.68
N ARG A 70 -32.87 -60.84 82.84
CA ARG A 70 -34.20 -60.20 82.98
C ARG A 70 -34.16 -58.72 82.63
N VAL A 71 -33.14 -57.98 83.07
CA VAL A 71 -32.97 -56.56 82.72
C VAL A 71 -32.68 -56.38 81.23
N LYS A 72 -31.85 -57.23 80.61
CA LYS A 72 -31.58 -57.20 79.16
C LYS A 72 -32.86 -57.47 78.34
N ILE A 73 -33.65 -58.47 78.72
CA ILE A 73 -34.94 -58.79 78.07
C ILE A 73 -35.93 -57.63 78.25
N ASN A 74 -36.04 -57.07 79.46
CA ASN A 74 -36.93 -55.93 79.71
C ASN A 74 -36.50 -54.68 78.93
N ARG A 75 -35.19 -54.41 78.84
CA ARG A 75 -34.66 -53.33 78.00
C ARG A 75 -35.04 -53.55 76.54
N GLN A 76 -34.85 -54.76 76.00
CA GLN A 76 -35.22 -55.07 74.63
C GLN A 76 -36.71 -54.90 74.40
N HIS A 77 -37.55 -55.39 75.31
CA HIS A 77 -39.00 -55.23 75.23
C HIS A 77 -39.43 -53.75 75.23
N ILE A 78 -38.78 -52.90 76.03
CA ILE A 78 -39.04 -51.46 76.04
C ILE A 78 -38.61 -50.83 74.70
N LEU A 79 -37.44 -51.20 74.16
CA LEU A 79 -36.97 -50.72 72.86
C LEU A 79 -37.94 -51.12 71.73
N ASP A 80 -38.34 -52.38 71.66
CA ASP A 80 -39.28 -52.87 70.64
C ASP A 80 -40.64 -52.15 70.73
N ARG A 81 -41.09 -51.82 71.95
CA ARG A 81 -42.32 -51.03 72.16
C ARG A 81 -42.14 -49.59 71.69
N CYS A 82 -41.01 -48.96 71.99
CA CYS A 82 -40.69 -47.62 71.48
C CYS A 82 -40.65 -47.61 69.95
N ASP A 83 -40.00 -48.59 69.32
CA ASP A 83 -39.92 -48.70 67.86
C ASP A 83 -41.30 -48.86 67.23
N LYS A 84 -42.17 -49.69 67.82
CA LYS A 84 -43.56 -49.84 67.35
C LYS A 84 -44.36 -48.53 67.45
N LEU A 85 -44.16 -47.76 68.52
CA LEU A 85 -44.84 -46.48 68.71
C LEU A 85 -44.28 -45.37 67.81
N LEU A 86 -43.00 -45.42 67.45
CA LEU A 86 -42.34 -44.44 66.57
C LEU A 86 -42.50 -44.76 65.08
N ALA A 87 -42.63 -46.02 64.69
CA ALA A 87 -42.80 -46.47 63.32
C ALA A 87 -43.88 -45.71 62.50
N PRO A 88 -45.10 -45.46 63.02
CA PRO A 88 -46.11 -44.73 62.24
C PRO A 88 -45.72 -43.25 62.01
N LYS A 89 -45.07 -42.61 62.99
CA LYS A 89 -44.57 -41.23 62.82
C LYS A 89 -43.46 -41.18 61.78
N LEU A 90 -42.51 -42.12 61.85
CA LEU A 90 -41.42 -42.20 60.90
C LEU A 90 -41.91 -42.45 59.46
N LYS A 91 -42.90 -43.33 59.27
CA LYS A 91 -43.55 -43.54 57.96
C LYS A 91 -44.24 -42.28 57.45
N LYS A 92 -44.96 -41.56 58.32
CA LYS A 92 -45.60 -40.29 57.97
C LYS A 92 -44.55 -39.26 57.54
N ASP A 93 -43.45 -39.14 58.27
CA ASP A 93 -42.39 -38.18 57.98
C ASP A 93 -41.72 -38.49 56.64
N ILE A 94 -41.45 -39.77 56.34
CA ILE A 94 -40.93 -40.22 55.03
C ILE A 94 -41.88 -39.82 53.89
N LEU A 95 -43.18 -40.10 54.03
CA LEU A 95 -44.14 -39.74 52.98
C LEU A 95 -44.25 -38.22 52.80
N ILE A 96 -44.16 -37.45 53.88
CA ILE A 96 -44.15 -35.98 53.81
C ILE A 96 -42.89 -35.49 53.09
N THR A 97 -41.71 -36.04 53.38
CA THR A 97 -40.48 -35.63 52.72
C THR A 97 -40.48 -36.00 51.25
N GLU A 98 -40.94 -37.21 50.88
CA GLU A 98 -41.11 -37.63 49.49
C GLU A 98 -42.11 -36.76 48.73
N THR A 99 -43.25 -36.44 49.36
CA THR A 99 -44.25 -35.54 48.78
C THR A 99 -43.65 -34.17 48.51
N LYS A 100 -42.91 -33.58 49.47
CA LYS A 100 -42.23 -32.30 49.27
C LYS A 100 -41.19 -32.36 48.15
N GLN A 101 -40.35 -33.39 48.12
CA GLN A 101 -39.36 -33.59 47.06
C GLN A 101 -40.02 -33.66 45.68
N SER A 102 -41.12 -34.39 45.54
CA SER A 102 -41.87 -34.48 44.27
C SER A 102 -42.49 -33.13 43.87
N GLN A 103 -43.00 -32.36 44.83
CA GLN A 103 -43.53 -31.02 44.59
C GLN A 103 -42.43 -30.05 44.12
N ASP A 104 -41.26 -30.09 44.75
CA ASP A 104 -40.11 -29.27 44.38
C ASP A 104 -39.62 -29.64 42.97
N GLN A 105 -39.55 -30.93 42.64
CA GLN A 105 -39.23 -31.39 41.28
C GLN A 105 -40.23 -30.90 40.24
N LEU A 106 -41.53 -30.95 40.54
CA LEU A 106 -42.57 -30.42 39.65
C LEU A 106 -42.46 -28.91 39.45
N ASN A 107 -42.14 -28.16 40.51
CA ASN A 107 -41.94 -26.72 40.44
C ASN A 107 -40.73 -26.36 39.58
N LEU A 108 -39.60 -27.06 39.74
CA LEU A 108 -38.41 -26.88 38.91
C LEU A 108 -38.69 -27.20 37.43
N LEU A 109 -39.42 -28.28 37.15
CA LEU A 109 -39.81 -28.63 35.78
C LEU A 109 -40.72 -27.57 35.15
N ARG A 110 -41.67 -27.01 35.92
CA ARG A 110 -42.53 -25.92 35.44
C ARG A 110 -41.72 -24.68 35.07
N LEU A 111 -40.78 -24.26 35.93
CA LEU A 111 -39.88 -23.14 35.66
C LEU A 111 -39.03 -23.39 34.41
N ALA A 112 -38.47 -24.60 34.26
CA ALA A 112 -37.68 -24.96 33.09
C ALA A 112 -38.52 -24.93 31.79
N ILE A 113 -39.77 -25.38 31.85
CA ILE A 113 -40.70 -25.32 30.71
C ILE A 113 -41.02 -23.87 30.35
N GLU A 114 -41.29 -23.01 31.34
CA GLU A 114 -41.60 -21.60 31.12
C GLU A 114 -40.41 -20.84 30.51
N GLN A 115 -39.21 -21.05 31.07
CA GLN A 115 -37.97 -20.49 30.51
C GLN A 115 -37.71 -20.96 29.08
N ARG A 116 -38.00 -22.23 28.77
CA ARG A 116 -37.83 -22.74 27.40
C ARG A 116 -38.86 -22.15 26.45
N LYS A 117 -40.11 -21.97 26.90
CA LYS A 117 -41.17 -21.32 26.11
C LYS A 117 -40.84 -19.87 25.80
N SER A 118 -40.36 -19.10 26.78
CA SER A 118 -39.96 -17.71 26.56
C SER A 118 -38.79 -17.62 25.57
N ARG A 119 -37.77 -18.47 25.71
CA ARG A 119 -36.65 -18.55 24.77
C ARG A 119 -37.09 -18.89 23.34
N VAL A 120 -38.01 -19.83 23.18
CA VAL A 120 -38.58 -20.16 21.86
C VAL A 120 -39.36 -18.96 21.29
N GLY A 121 -40.06 -18.19 22.14
CA GLY A 121 -40.73 -16.96 21.74
C GLY A 121 -39.77 -15.93 21.15
N ILE A 122 -38.66 -15.66 21.86
CA ILE A 122 -37.62 -14.71 21.43
C ILE A 122 -37.00 -15.16 20.10
N LEU A 123 -36.57 -16.43 20.00
CA LEU A 123 -35.97 -16.96 18.76
C LEU A 123 -36.93 -16.91 17.56
N LYS A 124 -38.24 -17.05 17.79
CA LYS A 124 -39.24 -16.90 16.72
C LYS A 124 -39.38 -15.45 16.27
N GLN A 125 -39.27 -14.48 17.18
CA GLN A 125 -39.28 -13.06 16.83
C GLN A 125 -38.05 -12.71 15.99
N GLU A 126 -36.86 -13.11 16.44
CA GLU A 126 -35.60 -12.92 15.69
C GLU A 126 -35.67 -13.56 14.30
N LEU A 127 -36.23 -14.78 14.21
CA LEU A 127 -36.41 -15.45 12.91
C LEU A 127 -37.32 -14.64 11.97
N ASN A 128 -38.43 -14.10 12.48
CA ASN A 128 -39.34 -13.29 11.67
C ASN A 128 -38.66 -11.98 11.21
N GLU A 129 -37.88 -11.32 12.07
CA GLU A 129 -37.12 -10.13 11.71
C GLU A 129 -36.11 -10.41 10.59
N LEU A 130 -35.39 -11.53 10.69
CA LEU A 130 -34.45 -11.96 9.65
C LEU A 130 -35.15 -12.33 8.34
N VAL A 131 -36.31 -12.97 8.40
CA VAL A 131 -37.11 -13.30 7.21
C VAL A 131 -37.57 -12.01 6.51
N ASN A 132 -38.14 -11.07 7.26
CA ASN A 132 -38.59 -9.79 6.71
C ASN A 132 -37.43 -9.01 6.07
N SER A 133 -36.29 -8.96 6.76
CA SER A 133 -35.08 -8.29 6.25
C SER A 133 -34.59 -8.93 4.94
N ASN A 134 -34.61 -10.27 4.87
CA ASN A 134 -34.24 -11.00 3.65
C ASN A 134 -35.23 -10.77 2.51
N GLU A 135 -36.53 -10.71 2.78
CA GLU A 135 -37.55 -10.40 1.78
C GLU A 135 -37.38 -8.99 1.22
N GLU A 136 -37.11 -8.00 2.09
CA GLU A 136 -36.80 -6.65 1.65
C GLU A 136 -35.58 -6.61 0.74
N LEU A 137 -34.49 -7.29 1.11
CA LEU A 137 -33.27 -7.35 0.29
C LEU A 137 -33.53 -8.04 -1.05
N ARG A 138 -34.28 -9.15 -1.05
CA ARG A 138 -34.70 -9.85 -2.27
C ARG A 138 -35.53 -8.96 -3.19
N SER A 139 -36.39 -8.11 -2.63
CA SER A 139 -37.19 -7.15 -3.42
C SER A 139 -36.36 -6.00 -4.01
N LYS A 140 -35.30 -5.57 -3.31
CA LYS A 140 -34.42 -4.46 -3.72
C LYS A 140 -33.38 -4.90 -4.74
N LEU A 141 -32.87 -6.13 -4.67
CA LEU A 141 -31.79 -6.66 -5.53
C LEU A 141 -32.02 -6.45 -7.04
N PRO A 142 -33.20 -6.74 -7.62
CA PRO A 142 -33.43 -6.55 -9.06
C PRO A 142 -33.35 -5.07 -9.50
N LYS A 143 -33.68 -4.12 -8.61
CA LYS A 143 -33.57 -2.68 -8.90
C LYS A 143 -32.11 -2.27 -9.05
N TYR A 144 -31.24 -2.78 -8.16
CA TYR A 144 -29.81 -2.56 -8.25
C TYR A 144 -29.22 -3.21 -9.51
N GLN A 145 -29.63 -4.43 -9.85
CA GLN A 145 -29.18 -5.10 -11.07
C GLN A 145 -29.52 -4.28 -12.33
N LYS A 146 -30.74 -3.74 -12.43
CA LYS A 146 -31.14 -2.85 -13.53
C LYS A 146 -30.29 -1.57 -13.58
N ARG A 147 -30.05 -0.93 -12.43
CA ARG A 147 -29.23 0.28 -12.35
C ARG A 147 -27.78 0.01 -12.77
N VAL A 148 -27.18 -1.07 -12.29
CA VAL A 148 -25.82 -1.48 -12.65
C VAL A 148 -25.73 -1.77 -14.15
N SER A 149 -26.71 -2.48 -14.71
CA SER A 149 -26.75 -2.76 -16.15
C SER A 149 -26.86 -1.48 -16.98
N SER A 150 -27.70 -0.52 -16.56
CA SER A 150 -27.84 0.78 -17.22
C SER A 150 -26.57 1.62 -17.14
N LEU A 151 -25.91 1.65 -15.98
CA LEU A 151 -24.63 2.36 -15.82
C LEU A 151 -23.52 1.69 -16.63
N GLY A 152 -23.48 0.36 -16.66
CA GLY A 152 -22.55 -0.40 -17.49
C GLY A 152 -22.72 -0.08 -18.98
N HIS A 153 -23.96 -0.02 -19.46
CA HIS A 153 -24.24 0.37 -20.84
C HIS A 153 -23.82 1.82 -21.14
N HIS A 154 -24.11 2.76 -20.25
CA HIS A 154 -23.70 4.15 -20.40
C HIS A 154 -22.16 4.30 -20.43
N ALA A 155 -21.45 3.64 -19.51
CA ALA A 155 -19.99 3.66 -19.48
C ALA A 155 -19.39 3.09 -20.76
N GLN A 156 -19.96 2.00 -21.29
CA GLN A 156 -19.51 1.42 -22.55
C GLN A 156 -19.73 2.37 -23.74
N LEU A 157 -20.89 3.04 -23.80
CA LEU A 157 -21.15 4.04 -24.84
C LEU A 157 -20.17 5.21 -24.76
N GLN A 158 -19.91 5.72 -23.56
CA GLN A 158 -18.94 6.80 -23.34
C GLN A 158 -17.52 6.38 -23.74
N HIS A 159 -17.10 5.16 -23.41
CA HIS A 159 -15.81 4.63 -23.84
C HIS A 159 -15.68 4.59 -25.37
N VAL A 160 -16.73 4.13 -26.07
CA VAL A 160 -16.75 4.11 -27.54
C VAL A 160 -16.70 5.53 -28.11
N GLU A 161 -17.42 6.48 -27.52
CA GLU A 161 -17.42 7.87 -27.96
C GLU A 161 -16.03 8.53 -27.78
N VAL A 162 -15.39 8.32 -26.62
CA VAL A 162 -14.04 8.80 -26.35
C VAL A 162 -13.05 8.17 -27.33
N GLN A 163 -13.12 6.86 -27.56
CA GLN A 163 -12.23 6.18 -28.51
C GLN A 163 -12.38 6.74 -29.93
N LYS A 164 -13.61 7.05 -30.34
CA LYS A 164 -13.90 7.68 -31.64
C LYS A 164 -13.34 9.10 -31.72
N LYS A 165 -13.41 9.88 -30.63
CA LYS A 165 -12.80 11.22 -30.57
C LYS A 165 -11.28 11.12 -30.64
N ILE A 166 -10.67 10.20 -29.90
CA ILE A 166 -9.23 9.94 -29.94
C ILE A 166 -8.78 9.58 -31.36
N SER A 167 -9.48 8.66 -32.05
CA SER A 167 -9.13 8.30 -33.42
C SER A 167 -9.25 9.49 -34.37
N ALA A 168 -10.31 10.29 -34.28
CA ALA A 168 -10.50 11.48 -35.10
C ALA A 168 -9.39 12.54 -34.85
N TYR A 169 -9.01 12.78 -33.60
CA TYR A 169 -7.91 13.70 -33.27
C TYR A 169 -6.57 13.19 -33.77
N ASN A 170 -6.30 11.89 -33.69
CA ASN A 170 -5.08 11.29 -34.21
C ASN A 170 -4.99 11.43 -35.73
N GLU A 171 -6.10 11.20 -36.46
CA GLU A 171 -6.16 11.42 -37.91
C GLU A 171 -5.90 12.89 -38.27
N GLN A 172 -6.51 13.84 -37.55
CA GLN A 172 -6.26 15.27 -37.74
C GLN A 172 -4.81 15.66 -37.43
N ALA A 173 -4.22 15.12 -36.38
CA ALA A 173 -2.82 15.37 -36.01
C ALA A 173 -1.84 14.82 -37.07
N GLN A 174 -2.12 13.64 -37.62
CA GLN A 174 -1.34 13.06 -38.72
C GLN A 174 -1.43 13.90 -39.99
N ALA A 175 -2.65 14.32 -40.39
CA ALA A 175 -2.84 15.20 -41.54
C ALA A 175 -2.13 16.55 -41.38
N LEU A 176 -2.13 17.11 -40.16
CA LEU A 176 -1.38 18.34 -39.87
C LEU A 176 0.13 18.11 -39.96
N ALA A 177 0.65 17.01 -39.43
CA ALA A 177 2.07 16.67 -39.52
C ALA A 177 2.51 16.47 -40.98
N GLU A 178 1.70 15.80 -41.81
CA GLU A 178 1.91 15.70 -43.26
C GLU A 178 1.95 17.06 -43.94
N LEU A 179 1.01 17.95 -43.62
CA LEU A 179 0.99 19.31 -44.17
C LEU A 179 2.25 20.09 -43.78
N ARG A 180 2.69 20.00 -42.52
CA ARG A 180 3.91 20.65 -42.04
C ARG A 180 5.15 20.13 -42.77
N ARG A 181 5.30 18.82 -42.92
CA ARG A 181 6.39 18.21 -43.71
C ARG A 181 6.38 18.70 -45.15
N SER A 182 5.20 18.74 -45.79
CA SER A 182 5.05 19.29 -47.13
C SER A 182 5.45 20.77 -47.22
N ARG A 183 5.14 21.59 -46.21
CA ARG A 183 5.54 23.01 -46.18
C ARG A 183 7.04 23.17 -46.01
N ILE A 184 7.67 22.39 -45.12
CA ILE A 184 9.13 22.41 -44.95
C ILE A 184 9.83 21.99 -46.25
N ARG A 185 9.32 20.96 -46.95
CA ARG A 185 9.81 20.59 -48.28
C ARG A 185 9.69 21.72 -49.30
N GLN A 186 8.56 22.43 -49.32
CA GLN A 186 8.38 23.59 -50.22
C GLN A 186 9.33 24.73 -49.88
N LEU A 187 9.51 25.05 -48.59
CA LEU A 187 10.45 26.07 -48.13
C LEU A 187 11.88 25.72 -48.58
N ASN A 188 12.33 24.48 -48.35
CA ASN A 188 13.66 24.04 -48.77
C ASN A 188 13.79 24.01 -50.30
N ARG A 189 12.80 23.47 -51.02
CA ARG A 189 12.91 23.29 -52.48
C ARG A 189 12.91 24.59 -53.28
N TYR A 190 12.12 25.59 -52.86
CA TYR A 190 11.82 26.76 -53.68
C TYR A 190 12.33 28.09 -53.12
N ILE A 191 12.50 28.21 -51.80
CA ILE A 191 12.84 29.50 -51.16
C ILE A 191 14.24 29.46 -50.55
N PHE A 192 14.52 28.42 -49.77
CA PHE A 192 15.78 28.26 -49.03
C PHE A 192 16.41 26.90 -49.32
N PRO A 193 16.96 26.62 -50.52
CA PRO A 193 17.70 25.38 -50.76
C PRO A 193 18.88 25.27 -49.80
N VAL A 194 18.81 24.28 -48.91
CA VAL A 194 19.84 23.98 -47.91
C VAL A 194 20.65 22.76 -48.35
N TYR A 195 21.97 22.89 -48.41
CA TYR A 195 22.89 21.77 -48.64
C TYR A 195 24.21 22.02 -47.91
N ILE A 196 24.92 20.95 -47.59
CA ILE A 196 26.28 21.01 -47.03
C ILE A 196 27.26 20.67 -48.15
N SER A 197 28.30 21.49 -48.30
CA SER A 197 29.48 21.14 -49.09
C SER A 197 30.72 21.12 -48.21
N TYR A 198 31.73 20.44 -48.70
CA TYR A 198 33.06 20.41 -48.10
C TYR A 198 33.96 21.18 -49.06
N ASP A 199 34.73 22.14 -48.54
CA ASP A 199 35.63 22.94 -49.37
C ASP A 199 36.53 22.03 -50.20
N SER A 200 36.43 22.14 -51.53
CA SER A 200 37.27 21.46 -52.50
C SER A 200 38.23 22.47 -53.11
N SER A 201 39.15 22.97 -52.29
CA SER A 201 40.27 23.80 -52.76
C SER A 201 41.40 22.94 -53.36
N ASP A 202 41.03 21.93 -54.14
CA ASP A 202 41.90 21.28 -55.13
C ASP A 202 41.26 21.54 -56.50
N SER A 203 41.62 22.67 -57.12
CA SER A 203 41.83 22.65 -58.55
C SER A 203 42.85 21.56 -58.83
N ILE A 204 42.41 20.44 -59.43
CA ILE A 204 43.19 19.25 -59.81
C ILE A 204 44.44 19.55 -60.69
N GLU A 205 44.76 20.82 -60.97
CA GLU A 205 45.84 21.23 -61.86
C GLU A 205 47.18 21.52 -61.18
N ASP A 206 47.27 21.64 -59.85
CA ASP A 206 48.52 22.01 -59.14
C ASP A 206 49.04 20.95 -58.13
N LEU A 207 48.92 19.66 -58.45
CA LEU A 207 49.61 18.59 -57.72
C LEU A 207 51.07 18.44 -58.23
N GLU A 208 51.91 19.45 -57.97
CA GLU A 208 53.36 19.26 -57.95
C GLU A 208 53.74 18.54 -56.65
N PHE A 209 54.11 17.27 -56.81
CA PHE A 209 54.63 16.38 -55.79
C PHE A 209 55.91 16.96 -55.16
N VAL A 210 55.77 17.67 -54.04
CA VAL A 210 56.88 17.92 -53.11
C VAL A 210 56.73 16.98 -51.94
N GLY A 211 57.58 15.96 -51.90
CA GLY A 211 57.73 15.10 -50.73
C GLY A 211 58.32 15.88 -49.56
N GLY A 212 57.68 15.81 -48.40
CA GLY A 212 58.19 16.34 -47.15
C GLY A 212 57.12 16.35 -46.05
N ASP A 213 57.30 15.44 -45.09
CA ASP A 213 56.73 15.39 -43.74
C ASP A 213 55.20 15.37 -43.54
N GLU A 214 54.74 14.30 -42.88
CA GLU A 214 53.38 14.09 -42.41
C GLU A 214 53.00 15.11 -41.31
N GLU A 215 52.68 16.34 -41.72
CA GLU A 215 51.79 17.20 -40.92
C GLU A 215 50.35 16.84 -41.30
N GLN A 216 49.64 16.22 -40.36
CA GLN A 216 48.26 15.80 -40.52
C GLN A 216 47.39 17.04 -40.79
N GLU A 217 47.04 17.23 -42.07
CA GLU A 217 46.23 18.33 -42.56
C GLU A 217 44.91 18.41 -41.76
N PRO A 218 44.54 19.59 -41.22
CA PRO A 218 43.37 19.71 -40.37
C PRO A 218 42.09 19.30 -41.12
N PRO A 219 41.11 18.68 -40.44
CA PRO A 219 39.89 18.20 -41.09
C PRO A 219 39.16 19.33 -41.81
N ARG A 220 38.77 19.04 -43.05
CA ARG A 220 38.05 19.94 -43.97
C ARG A 220 36.79 20.50 -43.30
N ARG A 221 36.65 21.82 -43.24
CA ARG A 221 35.52 22.48 -42.57
C ARG A 221 34.25 22.37 -43.41
N PRO A 222 33.15 21.83 -42.87
CA PRO A 222 31.90 21.74 -43.60
C PRO A 222 31.22 23.12 -43.68
N GLN A 223 30.73 23.46 -44.87
CA GLN A 223 30.06 24.73 -45.17
C GLN A 223 28.57 24.48 -45.40
N LEU A 224 27.72 25.21 -44.68
CA LEU A 224 26.28 25.22 -44.90
C LEU A 224 25.94 26.29 -45.93
N HIS A 225 25.29 25.88 -47.01
CA HIS A 225 24.76 26.77 -48.03
C HIS A 225 23.27 26.94 -47.83
N ILE A 226 22.80 28.19 -47.87
CA ILE A 226 21.38 28.51 -48.01
C ILE A 226 21.25 29.39 -49.25
N VAL A 227 20.67 28.85 -50.32
CA VAL A 227 20.68 29.47 -51.66
C VAL A 227 22.13 29.59 -52.16
N ALA A 228 22.65 30.81 -52.35
CA ALA A 228 23.99 31.11 -52.85
C ALA A 228 25.03 31.41 -51.75
N PRO A 229 24.72 32.17 -50.67
CA PRO A 229 25.71 32.41 -49.61
C PRO A 229 25.90 31.17 -48.72
N PHE A 230 27.09 31.09 -48.11
CA PHE A 230 27.48 29.99 -47.24
C PHE A 230 28.12 30.46 -45.96
N VAL A 231 28.11 29.56 -44.96
CA VAL A 231 28.62 29.80 -43.62
C VAL A 231 29.24 28.53 -43.05
N GLU A 232 30.32 28.65 -42.29
CA GLU A 232 30.93 27.50 -41.62
C GLU A 232 29.99 26.94 -40.54
N ILE A 233 29.82 25.62 -40.53
CA ILE A 233 28.88 24.94 -39.62
C ILE A 233 29.33 25.07 -38.17
N ASP A 234 30.64 24.99 -37.93
CA ASP A 234 31.29 25.16 -36.62
C ASP A 234 31.07 26.57 -36.05
N GLY A 235 30.80 27.51 -36.97
CA GLY A 235 30.57 28.93 -36.77
C GLY A 235 31.57 29.60 -35.83
N ASP A 236 32.84 29.24 -36.03
CA ASP A 236 33.98 30.04 -35.63
C ASP A 236 34.23 31.12 -36.70
N TYR A 237 33.81 32.35 -36.40
CA TYR A 237 33.99 33.51 -37.28
C TYR A 237 35.26 34.30 -36.98
N SER A 238 36.20 33.76 -36.20
CA SER A 238 37.46 34.42 -35.84
C SER A 238 38.25 34.89 -37.06
N HIS A 239 38.33 34.04 -38.10
CA HIS A 239 39.04 34.33 -39.35
C HIS A 239 38.40 35.48 -40.15
N ILE A 240 37.07 35.55 -40.21
CA ILE A 240 36.34 36.67 -40.84
C ILE A 240 36.51 37.94 -40.02
N GLN A 241 36.47 37.85 -38.69
CA GLN A 241 36.66 39.01 -37.82
C GLN A 241 38.08 39.59 -37.93
N ALA A 242 39.11 38.74 -38.06
CA ALA A 242 40.48 39.14 -38.32
C ALA A 242 40.64 39.79 -39.70
N TRP A 243 39.95 39.27 -40.72
CA TRP A 243 39.91 39.90 -42.05
C TRP A 243 39.25 41.28 -42.01
N VAL A 244 38.11 41.42 -41.32
CA VAL A 244 37.38 42.70 -41.21
C VAL A 244 38.17 43.74 -40.41
N SER A 245 38.91 43.34 -39.37
CA SER A 245 39.73 44.27 -38.58
C SER A 245 40.93 44.79 -39.38
N GLY A 246 41.50 43.99 -40.27
CA GLY A 246 42.57 44.39 -41.21
C GLY A 246 42.08 45.21 -42.41
N ASN A 247 40.84 45.02 -42.85
CA ASN A 247 40.31 45.57 -44.11
C ASN A 247 39.13 46.55 -43.92
N LYS A 248 39.19 47.43 -42.91
CA LYS A 248 38.11 48.37 -42.55
C LYS A 248 37.62 49.26 -43.71
N GLU A 249 38.50 49.66 -44.62
CA GLU A 249 38.15 50.50 -45.78
C GLU A 249 37.47 49.71 -46.91
N ALA A 250 37.79 48.42 -47.06
CA ALA A 250 37.21 47.54 -48.08
C ALA A 250 35.82 46.98 -47.68
N CYS A 251 35.40 47.15 -46.43
CA CYS A 251 34.04 46.84 -45.99
C CYS A 251 32.99 47.86 -46.48
N ASN A 252 33.42 49.11 -46.70
CA ASN A 252 32.55 50.22 -47.09
C ASN A 252 32.43 50.43 -48.61
N SER A 253 33.37 49.91 -49.40
CA SER A 253 33.29 49.92 -50.86
C SER A 253 33.16 48.50 -51.40
N CYS A 254 32.31 48.32 -52.41
CA CYS A 254 32.11 47.15 -53.26
C CYS A 254 30.85 46.31 -52.95
N THR A 255 29.88 46.51 -53.84
CA THR A 255 28.67 45.71 -54.10
C THR A 255 29.04 44.40 -54.83
N GLY A 256 29.65 43.44 -54.14
CA GLY A 256 30.01 42.16 -54.74
C GLY A 256 30.04 40.99 -53.75
N SER A 257 29.62 39.81 -54.22
CA SER A 257 29.58 38.51 -53.53
C SER A 257 30.94 37.98 -53.05
N THR A 258 32.02 38.74 -53.25
CA THR A 258 33.40 38.38 -52.93
C THR A 258 33.84 38.83 -51.54
N ASN A 259 33.12 39.74 -50.88
CA ASN A 259 33.43 40.14 -49.51
C ASN A 259 32.97 39.03 -48.52
N PRO A 260 33.90 38.38 -47.80
CA PRO A 260 33.57 37.28 -46.88
C PRO A 260 32.65 37.72 -45.74
N ALA A 261 32.72 38.99 -45.34
CA ALA A 261 31.86 39.55 -44.31
C ALA A 261 30.41 39.68 -44.81
N HIS A 262 30.18 40.36 -45.94
CA HIS A 262 28.83 40.48 -46.52
C HIS A 262 28.19 39.13 -46.85
N ARG A 263 29.00 38.15 -47.29
CA ARG A 263 28.55 36.76 -47.51
C ARG A 263 28.08 36.08 -46.22
N THR A 264 28.86 36.20 -45.16
CA THR A 264 28.55 35.61 -43.84
C THR A 264 27.30 36.27 -43.23
N ALA A 265 27.18 37.60 -43.34
CA ALA A 265 26.00 38.35 -42.92
C ALA A 265 24.73 37.85 -43.64
N ALA A 266 24.82 37.70 -44.96
CA ALA A 266 23.71 37.21 -45.78
C ALA A 266 23.34 35.76 -45.44
N ALA A 267 24.33 34.87 -45.28
CA ALA A 267 24.10 33.48 -44.90
C ALA A 267 23.44 33.36 -43.52
N LEU A 268 23.94 34.09 -42.52
CA LEU A 268 23.37 34.09 -41.17
C LEU A 268 21.96 34.69 -41.13
N GLY A 269 21.70 35.73 -41.94
CA GLY A 269 20.37 36.29 -42.09
C GLY A 269 19.36 35.30 -42.67
N LEU A 270 19.75 34.55 -43.70
CA LEU A 270 18.90 33.50 -44.27
C LEU A 270 18.72 32.32 -43.29
N CYS A 271 19.75 31.96 -42.52
CA CYS A 271 19.63 30.95 -41.46
C CYS A 271 18.61 31.39 -40.40
N ALA A 272 18.72 32.63 -39.91
CA ALA A 272 17.81 33.20 -38.93
C ALA A 272 16.35 33.24 -39.43
N GLN A 273 16.14 33.64 -40.69
CA GLN A 273 14.81 33.62 -41.33
C GLN A 273 14.24 32.22 -41.46
N LEU A 274 15.06 31.27 -41.93
CA LEU A 274 14.64 29.87 -42.06
C LEU A 274 14.28 29.27 -40.70
N THR A 275 15.09 29.50 -39.66
CA THR A 275 14.81 29.04 -38.30
C THR A 275 13.49 29.57 -37.76
N ALA A 276 13.19 30.86 -37.96
CA ALA A 276 11.92 31.44 -37.53
C ALA A 276 10.72 30.82 -38.28
N LEU A 277 10.85 30.60 -39.59
CA LEU A 277 9.80 29.96 -40.40
C LEU A 277 9.61 28.50 -40.01
N LEU A 278 10.68 27.74 -39.81
CA LEU A 278 10.61 26.35 -39.37
C LEU A 278 9.95 26.24 -38.00
N ALA A 279 10.33 27.09 -37.04
CA ALA A 279 9.72 27.14 -35.73
C ALA A 279 8.22 27.42 -35.79
N TRP A 280 7.80 28.37 -36.64
CA TRP A 280 6.39 28.66 -36.87
C TRP A 280 5.65 27.47 -37.51
N THR A 281 6.23 26.84 -38.54
CA THR A 281 5.59 25.69 -39.20
C THR A 281 5.48 24.47 -38.30
N LEU A 282 6.46 24.24 -37.43
CA LEU A 282 6.49 23.11 -36.49
C LEU A 282 5.77 23.42 -35.17
N ASP A 283 5.31 24.66 -34.97
CA ASP A 283 4.68 25.15 -33.74
C ASP A 283 5.57 24.93 -32.50
N VAL A 284 6.83 25.33 -32.65
CA VAL A 284 7.90 25.20 -31.63
C VAL A 284 8.21 26.56 -31.02
N ARG A 285 8.20 26.62 -29.69
CA ARG A 285 8.72 27.77 -28.95
C ARG A 285 10.24 27.73 -28.96
N LEU A 286 10.85 28.78 -29.49
CA LEU A 286 12.31 28.91 -29.53
C LEU A 286 12.86 29.35 -28.16
N PRO A 287 14.01 28.82 -27.72
CA PRO A 287 14.70 29.25 -26.48
C PRO A 287 15.07 30.73 -26.47
N HIS A 288 15.42 31.26 -27.64
CA HIS A 288 15.85 32.64 -27.80
C HIS A 288 15.09 33.29 -28.94
N ALA A 289 14.70 34.55 -28.72
CA ALA A 289 14.16 35.37 -29.79
C ALA A 289 15.26 35.64 -30.84
N ILE A 290 14.94 35.42 -32.10
CA ILE A 290 15.84 35.72 -33.22
C ILE A 290 15.41 37.07 -33.80
N GLN A 291 16.24 38.10 -33.61
CA GLN A 291 16.00 39.42 -34.19
C GLN A 291 16.76 39.53 -35.52
N LEU A 292 16.03 39.69 -36.62
CA LEU A 292 16.63 39.77 -37.95
C LEU A 292 17.50 41.02 -38.17
N SER A 293 17.31 42.07 -37.35
CA SER A 293 18.14 43.28 -37.36
C SER A 293 19.61 43.03 -37.01
N GLU A 294 19.89 42.01 -36.20
CA GLU A 294 21.25 41.68 -35.73
C GLU A 294 22.15 41.11 -36.84
N CYS A 295 21.57 40.70 -37.97
CA CYS A 295 22.33 40.14 -39.09
C CYS A 295 23.21 41.20 -39.78
N ALA A 296 22.85 42.48 -39.67
CA ALA A 296 23.61 43.59 -40.22
C ALA A 296 24.82 43.99 -39.35
N GLU A 297 24.85 43.58 -38.08
CA GLU A 297 25.87 43.99 -37.12
C GLU A 297 26.96 42.91 -36.94
N MET A 298 28.12 43.17 -37.54
CA MET A 298 29.32 42.32 -37.50
C MET A 298 29.70 41.82 -36.10
N SER A 299 29.61 42.70 -35.10
CA SER A 299 29.97 42.42 -33.70
C SER A 299 29.05 41.39 -33.05
N ARG A 300 27.83 41.19 -33.59
CA ARG A 300 26.79 40.31 -33.03
C ARG A 300 26.67 38.96 -33.74
N TRP A 301 27.46 38.70 -34.79
CA TRP A 301 27.35 37.46 -35.57
C TRP A 301 27.63 36.18 -34.79
N ARG A 302 28.59 36.22 -33.85
CA ARG A 302 28.85 35.07 -32.96
C ARG A 302 27.62 34.76 -32.10
N SER A 303 27.01 35.79 -31.52
CA SER A 303 25.81 35.67 -30.68
C SER A 303 24.59 35.21 -31.46
N LEU A 304 24.39 35.76 -32.67
CA LEU A 304 23.31 35.37 -33.57
C LEU A 304 23.47 33.91 -34.02
N ALA A 305 24.66 33.52 -34.48
CA ALA A 305 24.92 32.15 -34.92
C ALA A 305 24.75 31.15 -33.77
N ARG A 306 25.13 31.50 -32.54
CA ARG A 306 24.88 30.68 -31.35
C ARG A 306 23.38 30.50 -31.11
N ARG A 307 22.59 31.58 -31.09
CA ARG A 307 21.13 31.49 -30.92
C ARG A 307 20.46 30.66 -32.00
N VAL A 308 20.88 30.81 -33.26
CA VAL A 308 20.36 30.03 -34.39
C VAL A 308 20.68 28.54 -34.23
N ARG A 309 21.88 28.19 -33.74
CA ARG A 309 22.25 26.79 -33.44
C ARG A 309 21.39 26.19 -32.34
N ILE A 310 21.25 26.88 -31.20
CA ILE A 310 20.40 26.45 -30.07
C ILE A 310 18.97 26.21 -30.56
N CYS A 311 18.42 27.17 -31.32
CA CYS A 311 17.08 27.07 -31.88
C CYS A 311 16.94 25.92 -32.89
N GLY A 312 17.96 25.69 -33.72
CA GLY A 312 18.00 24.55 -34.65
C GLY A 312 18.02 23.20 -33.91
N GLY A 313 18.88 23.06 -32.91
CA GLY A 313 18.98 21.85 -32.09
C GLY A 313 17.68 21.56 -31.33
N ALA A 314 17.07 22.60 -30.76
CA ALA A 314 15.76 22.55 -30.10
C ALA A 314 14.66 21.95 -31.01
N MET A 315 14.64 22.34 -32.28
CA MET A 315 13.69 21.83 -33.26
C MET A 315 14.00 20.39 -33.67
N CYS A 316 15.27 20.03 -33.86
CA CYS A 316 15.67 18.63 -34.14
C CYS A 316 15.30 17.69 -33.00
N ALA A 317 15.57 18.09 -31.74
CA ALA A 317 15.21 17.31 -30.57
C ALA A 317 13.69 17.10 -30.45
N ARG A 318 12.90 18.13 -30.78
CA ARG A 318 11.43 18.00 -30.81
C ARG A 318 10.92 17.13 -31.97
N ALA A 319 11.67 17.06 -33.06
CA ALA A 319 11.35 16.20 -34.20
C ALA A 319 11.91 14.78 -34.06
N ASP A 320 12.53 14.45 -32.93
CA ASP A 320 13.24 13.17 -32.67
C ASP A 320 14.26 12.83 -33.78
N ILE A 321 14.90 13.87 -34.32
CA ILE A 321 15.93 13.72 -35.34
C ILE A 321 17.27 13.59 -34.61
N PRO A 322 18.02 12.48 -34.78
CA PRO A 322 19.32 12.32 -34.16
C PRO A 322 20.27 13.38 -34.70
N ALA A 323 20.57 14.39 -33.87
CA ALA A 323 21.65 15.32 -34.14
C ALA A 323 22.96 14.61 -33.76
N GLU A 324 23.78 14.23 -34.75
CA GLU A 324 25.09 13.65 -34.47
C GLU A 324 25.89 14.60 -33.57
N SER A 325 26.46 14.06 -32.48
CA SER A 325 27.08 14.82 -31.38
C SER A 325 28.26 15.71 -31.79
N SER A 326 28.81 15.53 -33.00
CA SER A 326 29.86 16.37 -33.60
C SER A 326 29.34 17.44 -34.58
N SER A 327 28.03 17.49 -34.86
CA SER A 327 27.42 18.38 -35.86
C SER A 327 26.49 19.45 -35.24
N ARG A 328 26.86 19.96 -34.07
CA ARG A 328 26.08 20.93 -33.24
C ARG A 328 25.99 22.36 -33.84
N GLY A 329 26.27 22.48 -35.13
CA GLY A 329 26.29 23.73 -35.87
C GLY A 329 24.96 24.06 -36.53
N LEU A 330 25.02 25.02 -37.45
CA LEU A 330 23.91 25.37 -38.35
C LEU A 330 23.43 24.16 -39.19
N ALA A 331 24.17 23.05 -39.18
CA ALA A 331 23.80 21.73 -39.72
C ALA A 331 22.43 21.21 -39.25
N ALA A 332 21.93 21.62 -38.09
CA ALA A 332 20.58 21.29 -37.64
C ALA A 332 19.50 21.70 -38.67
N LEU A 333 19.70 22.82 -39.38
CA LEU A 333 18.80 23.26 -40.45
C LEU A 333 18.83 22.31 -41.66
N HIS A 334 20.00 21.78 -41.98
CA HIS A 334 20.15 20.77 -43.04
C HIS A 334 19.53 19.43 -42.61
N ALA A 335 19.70 19.01 -41.35
CA ALA A 335 19.08 17.80 -40.83
C ALA A 335 17.53 17.86 -40.89
N LEU A 336 16.94 18.99 -40.52
CA LEU A 336 15.49 19.23 -40.64
C LEU A 336 15.03 19.20 -42.11
N ALA A 337 15.82 19.77 -43.01
CA ALA A 337 15.55 19.77 -44.45
C ALA A 337 15.61 18.35 -45.04
N LEU A 338 16.56 17.51 -44.61
CA LEU A 338 16.68 16.11 -45.00
C LEU A 338 15.53 15.26 -44.42
N ALA A 339 15.21 15.44 -43.15
CA ALA A 339 14.09 14.74 -42.51
C ALA A 339 12.75 15.05 -43.19
N ALA A 340 12.55 16.30 -43.62
CA ALA A 340 11.39 16.68 -44.42
C ALA A 340 11.41 16.03 -45.81
N ALA A 341 12.57 15.94 -46.46
CA ALA A 341 12.71 15.30 -47.77
C ALA A 341 12.49 13.78 -47.73
N ALA A 342 12.88 13.12 -46.63
CA ALA A 342 12.65 11.71 -46.37
C ALA A 342 11.23 11.39 -45.87
N ASP A 343 10.37 12.41 -45.70
CA ASP A 343 9.05 12.30 -45.08
C ASP A 343 9.08 11.55 -43.73
N GLU A 344 10.06 11.88 -42.88
CA GLU A 344 10.22 11.26 -41.55
C GLU A 344 8.92 11.41 -40.72
N PRO A 345 8.37 10.34 -40.13
CA PRO A 345 7.07 10.38 -39.48
C PRO A 345 7.07 11.12 -38.15
N ALA A 346 8.24 11.36 -37.54
CA ALA A 346 8.38 12.11 -36.29
C ALA A 346 8.32 13.64 -36.52
N LEU A 347 8.72 14.11 -37.71
CA LEU A 347 8.73 15.53 -38.04
C LEU A 347 7.31 16.11 -38.15
N GLY A 348 7.04 17.18 -37.40
CA GLY A 348 5.76 17.90 -37.45
C GLY A 348 4.67 17.37 -36.52
N ARG A 349 4.95 16.34 -35.70
CA ARG A 349 4.03 15.85 -34.67
C ARG A 349 3.76 16.90 -33.60
N VAL A 350 2.51 16.99 -33.15
CA VAL A 350 2.08 17.76 -31.99
C VAL A 350 1.94 16.79 -30.83
N GLU A 351 3.05 16.27 -30.30
CA GLU A 351 2.97 15.57 -29.02
C GLU A 351 3.05 16.61 -27.90
N SER A 352 2.18 16.46 -26.90
CA SER A 352 2.23 17.25 -25.67
C SER A 352 3.59 17.00 -25.01
N TRP A 353 4.20 18.04 -24.44
CA TRP A 353 5.51 18.02 -23.75
C TRP A 353 5.59 17.08 -22.53
N CYS A 354 4.64 16.16 -22.37
CA CYS A 354 4.56 15.28 -21.22
C CYS A 354 5.43 14.05 -21.45
N ASN A 355 6.65 14.12 -20.91
CA ASN A 355 7.45 13.00 -20.43
C ASN A 355 8.09 12.10 -21.49
N SER A 356 8.79 12.67 -22.47
CA SER A 356 9.95 11.95 -23.01
C SER A 356 11.19 12.38 -22.23
N GLU A 357 11.61 11.58 -21.26
CA GLU A 357 12.89 11.76 -20.55
C GLU A 357 14.07 11.89 -21.54
N SER A 358 13.95 11.31 -22.75
CA SER A 358 14.97 11.42 -23.79
C SER A 358 15.10 12.83 -24.37
N VAL A 359 13.98 13.56 -24.51
CA VAL A 359 13.98 14.92 -25.09
C VAL A 359 14.55 15.90 -24.07
N SER A 360 14.14 15.82 -22.80
CA SER A 360 14.73 16.64 -21.72
C SER A 360 16.23 16.39 -21.55
N ALA A 361 16.68 15.13 -21.60
CA ALA A 361 18.10 14.78 -21.51
C ALA A 361 18.90 15.28 -22.73
N GLN A 362 18.36 15.16 -23.96
CA GLN A 362 18.99 15.73 -25.16
C GLN A 362 19.08 17.26 -25.07
N TRP A 363 18.05 17.91 -24.51
CA TRP A 363 18.03 19.36 -24.31
C TRP A 363 19.05 19.83 -23.27
N GLU A 364 19.15 19.16 -22.12
CA GLU A 364 20.16 19.44 -21.11
C GLU A 364 21.58 19.23 -21.64
N GLU A 365 21.79 18.25 -22.51
CA GLU A 365 23.08 18.03 -23.17
C GLU A 365 23.43 19.15 -24.16
N VAL A 366 22.46 19.61 -24.97
CA VAL A 366 22.66 20.74 -25.90
C VAL A 366 23.02 22.02 -25.15
N TRP A 367 22.36 22.31 -24.04
CA TRP A 367 22.64 23.47 -23.20
C TRP A 367 23.99 23.35 -22.48
N SER A 368 24.27 22.18 -21.90
CA SER A 368 25.52 21.91 -21.16
C SER A 368 26.77 21.86 -22.05
N ALA A 369 26.63 21.48 -23.33
CA ALA A 369 27.74 21.41 -24.27
C ALA A 369 28.19 22.80 -24.76
N GLU A 370 27.27 23.75 -24.91
CA GLU A 370 27.61 25.11 -25.32
C GLU A 370 28.23 25.94 -24.19
N GLU A 371 27.79 25.77 -22.93
CA GLU A 371 28.43 26.41 -21.77
C GLU A 371 29.92 26.00 -21.64
N ARG A 372 30.26 24.75 -21.99
CA ARG A 372 31.65 24.25 -21.98
C ARG A 372 32.50 24.79 -23.12
N CYS A 373 31.90 25.17 -24.25
CA CYS A 373 32.62 25.74 -25.40
C CYS A 373 32.78 27.27 -25.33
N GLY A 374 32.13 27.94 -24.37
CA GLY A 374 32.24 29.39 -24.12
C GLY A 374 33.32 29.79 -23.11
N GLY A 375 34.13 28.84 -22.63
CA GLY A 375 35.00 29.00 -21.46
C GLY A 375 36.44 29.46 -21.70
N ASP A 376 36.80 30.02 -22.85
CA ASP A 376 38.18 30.50 -23.07
C ASP A 376 38.24 31.87 -23.77
N THR A 377 37.97 32.93 -22.99
CA THR A 377 38.51 34.26 -23.23
C THR A 377 38.84 34.91 -21.89
N THR A 378 40.06 34.71 -21.41
CA THR A 378 40.65 35.56 -20.38
C THR A 378 41.02 36.93 -20.98
N GLY A 379 40.50 38.02 -20.40
CA GLY A 379 41.16 39.33 -20.40
C GLY A 379 40.47 40.47 -21.15
N THR A 380 39.87 41.37 -20.36
CA THR A 380 39.92 42.85 -20.55
C THR A 380 39.01 43.45 -21.63
N GLU A 381 37.80 43.84 -21.26
CA GLU A 381 37.33 45.23 -21.06
C GLU A 381 35.81 45.22 -20.87
N GLY A 382 35.33 45.94 -19.84
CA GLY A 382 33.92 45.97 -19.46
C GLY A 382 33.04 46.59 -20.55
N GLY A 383 31.94 45.91 -20.84
CA GLY A 383 30.86 46.39 -21.70
C GLY A 383 29.62 45.55 -21.47
N ASP A 384 28.72 46.08 -20.65
CA ASP A 384 27.31 45.74 -20.44
C ASP A 384 26.86 44.34 -20.86
N VAL A 385 26.86 43.44 -19.86
CA VAL A 385 25.89 42.35 -19.81
C VAL A 385 24.54 43.00 -19.51
N ASP A 386 23.79 43.36 -20.56
CA ASP A 386 22.34 43.46 -20.45
C ASP A 386 21.85 42.04 -20.17
N ASP A 387 21.77 41.70 -18.87
CA ASP A 387 20.75 40.78 -18.37
C ASP A 387 19.42 41.36 -18.83
N ALA A 388 18.95 40.89 -19.99
CA ALA A 388 17.59 41.14 -20.42
C ALA A 388 16.68 40.44 -19.43
N GLU A 389 16.33 41.19 -18.38
CA GLU A 389 15.23 40.93 -17.49
C GLU A 389 14.04 40.47 -18.36
N PRO A 390 13.46 39.28 -18.09
CA PRO A 390 12.37 38.77 -18.89
C PRO A 390 11.26 39.83 -18.88
N PRO A 391 10.73 40.27 -20.04
CA PRO A 391 9.76 41.36 -20.07
C PRO A 391 8.61 41.05 -19.12
N GLU A 392 8.38 41.94 -18.14
CA GLU A 392 7.43 41.83 -17.01
C GLU A 392 5.94 41.70 -17.42
N HIS A 393 5.65 41.37 -18.67
CA HIS A 393 4.30 41.29 -19.23
C HIS A 393 3.91 39.88 -19.71
N LEU A 394 4.72 38.86 -19.39
CA LEU A 394 4.35 37.46 -19.59
C LEU A 394 4.25 36.71 -18.24
N HIS A 395 3.53 37.28 -17.28
CA HIS A 395 2.95 36.46 -16.22
C HIS A 395 1.76 35.70 -16.80
N TRP A 396 2.01 34.48 -17.25
CA TRP A 396 0.93 33.50 -17.40
C TRP A 396 0.69 32.86 -16.04
N PRO A 397 -0.56 32.62 -15.63
CA PRO A 397 -0.85 32.07 -14.33
C PRO A 397 -0.37 30.61 -14.30
N ASP A 398 0.55 30.30 -13.39
CA ASP A 398 0.85 28.91 -13.05
C ASP A 398 -0.39 28.28 -12.41
N THR A 399 -0.86 27.21 -13.04
CA THR A 399 -1.89 26.25 -12.64
C THR A 399 -2.51 26.41 -11.24
N ALA A 400 -3.64 27.15 -11.18
CA ALA A 400 -4.82 26.93 -10.31
C ALA A 400 -5.78 28.10 -10.66
N GLN A 401 -6.98 27.94 -11.19
CA GLN A 401 -8.05 27.00 -10.91
C GLN A 401 -8.88 26.82 -12.19
N LEU A 402 -9.34 25.60 -12.46
CA LEU A 402 -10.47 25.38 -13.35
C LEU A 402 -11.71 26.00 -12.68
N GLU A 403 -12.04 27.25 -13.01
CA GLU A 403 -13.37 27.80 -12.81
C GLU A 403 -14.19 27.62 -14.09
N GLU A 404 -15.17 26.72 -14.00
CA GLU A 404 -16.22 26.53 -14.98
C GLU A 404 -17.03 27.83 -15.14
N MET A 405 -17.10 28.34 -16.37
CA MET A 405 -18.15 29.28 -16.75
C MET A 405 -19.51 28.55 -16.71
N SER A 406 -20.23 28.71 -15.60
CA SER A 406 -21.68 28.54 -15.56
C SER A 406 -22.35 29.88 -15.27
N SER A 407 -23.09 30.36 -16.26
CA SER A 407 -24.13 31.37 -16.15
C SER A 407 -25.07 31.10 -14.96
N THR A 408 -25.31 32.12 -14.14
CA THR A 408 -26.45 32.20 -13.22
C THR A 408 -27.73 32.59 -14.01
N PRO A 409 -28.95 32.20 -13.57
CA PRO A 409 -29.62 32.81 -12.42
C PRO A 409 -30.35 31.77 -11.51
N PRO A 410 -31.18 32.14 -10.50
CA PRO A 410 -30.79 32.12 -9.09
C PRO A 410 -31.61 31.17 -8.18
N ALA A 411 -31.11 31.02 -6.95
CA ALA A 411 -31.81 30.70 -5.68
C ALA A 411 -32.54 29.34 -5.49
N ALA A 412 -32.00 28.49 -4.61
CA ALA A 412 -32.72 27.80 -3.52
C ALA A 412 -31.72 27.05 -2.59
N PRO A 413 -31.99 26.94 -1.26
CA PRO A 413 -31.09 26.30 -0.31
C PRO A 413 -31.51 24.84 -0.04
N SER A 414 -30.64 23.83 -0.28
CA SER A 414 -30.74 22.54 0.42
C SER A 414 -29.55 21.58 0.21
N LEU A 415 -28.95 21.16 1.32
CA LEU A 415 -28.68 19.76 1.70
C LEU A 415 -28.06 18.81 0.65
N VAL A 416 -26.72 18.81 0.45
CA VAL A 416 -25.96 17.55 0.24
C VAL A 416 -24.47 17.74 0.62
N THR A 417 -24.07 17.44 1.85
CA THR A 417 -22.65 17.22 2.22
C THR A 417 -22.45 15.98 3.09
N SER A 418 -23.38 15.02 3.06
CA SER A 418 -23.36 13.85 3.97
C SER A 418 -23.04 12.50 3.31
N ALA A 419 -22.83 12.42 2.00
CA ALA A 419 -22.63 11.13 1.33
C ALA A 419 -21.16 10.65 1.26
N ALA A 420 -20.19 11.56 1.20
CA ALA A 420 -18.77 11.17 1.10
C ALA A 420 -18.15 10.74 2.45
N ALA A 421 -18.70 11.20 3.57
CA ALA A 421 -18.18 10.88 4.90
C ALA A 421 -18.58 9.49 5.42
N SER A 422 -19.62 8.84 4.86
CA SER A 422 -20.13 7.56 5.38
C SER A 422 -19.40 6.32 4.85
N ILE A 423 -18.65 6.42 3.74
CA ILE A 423 -17.96 5.27 3.15
C ILE A 423 -16.59 5.03 3.82
N ALA A 424 -15.97 6.07 4.39
CA ALA A 424 -14.70 5.95 5.10
C ALA A 424 -14.82 5.30 6.50
N SER A 425 -16.01 5.27 7.09
CA SER A 425 -16.21 4.75 8.46
C SER A 425 -16.46 3.24 8.55
N ILE A 426 -16.78 2.56 7.43
CA ILE A 426 -17.10 1.12 7.44
C ILE A 426 -15.82 0.24 7.44
N TRP A 427 -14.68 0.77 6.98
CA TRP A 427 -13.45 -0.03 6.80
C TRP A 427 -12.48 -0.01 7.99
N ARG A 428 -12.75 0.75 9.07
CA ARG A 428 -11.90 0.77 10.27
C ARG A 428 -12.39 -0.12 11.44
N GLY A 429 -13.48 -0.86 11.27
CA GLY A 429 -14.11 -1.64 12.34
C GLY A 429 -13.69 -3.12 12.46
N TRP A 430 -12.79 -3.63 11.61
CA TRP A 430 -12.47 -5.07 11.55
C TRP A 430 -11.08 -5.47 12.04
N ASN A 431 -10.36 -4.58 12.72
CA ASN A 431 -9.16 -4.95 13.48
C ASN A 431 -9.25 -4.36 14.90
N LYS A 432 -9.94 -5.07 15.80
CA LYS A 432 -9.61 -5.22 17.23
C LYS A 432 -10.52 -6.23 17.91
#